data_AF-A0A6S7H4E3-F1
#
_entry.id   AF-A0A6S7H4E3-F1
#
_cell.length_a   1.000
_cell.length_b   1.000
_cell.length_c   1.000
_cell.angle_alpha   90.00
_cell.angle_beta   90.00
_cell.angle_gamma   90.00
#
_symmetry.space_group_name_H-M   'P 1'
#
loop_
_entity.id
_entity.type
_entity.pdbx_description
1 polymer ?
#
loop_
_entity_poly.entity_id
_entity_poly.type
_entity_poly.pdbx_seq_one_letter_code
_entity_poly.pdbx_strand_id
1 'polypeptide(L)'
;MHSAIQKEYKKRLFSSLKGDGTKRIAIAATSLSMGVNFPNIRYVIMFGLPRSLLDLHQQAGRGGRDGLQSDVVIVFYGLQVSHCDDDVRQFVNTTGCYRIAGYVAFDTHITALLPAHLCCNYCAGTCTCISDGCAEPAKPFETLAVQKIFQNHQSRIVSDEDKHLLSESLQELMKGMFAPTMSPFGITSSHGFSQELISDVVSNCHCIFTEDDIYHLVPIFSKTHVTKILGIFSEIFDDIDECALIREVAVDQQQTINHVTILNEFISTTGYLEVDPEFEDLDILSDE
;
A
#
# COMPACT_ATOMS: atom_id res chain seq x y z
N MET A 1 5.78 -5.93 -16.99
CA MET A 1 7.02 -6.53 -17.51
C MET A 1 7.46 -7.65 -16.59
N HIS A 2 7.38 -8.88 -17.09
CA HIS A 2 7.72 -10.11 -16.36
C HIS A 2 8.77 -10.90 -17.15
N SER A 3 9.50 -11.80 -16.50
CA SER A 3 10.55 -12.63 -17.12
C SER A 3 10.00 -13.39 -18.33
N ALA A 4 8.76 -13.88 -18.24
CA ALA A 4 8.04 -14.65 -19.25
C ALA A 4 7.56 -13.86 -20.48
N ILE A 5 7.71 -12.53 -20.53
CA ILE A 5 7.27 -11.75 -21.70
C ILE A 5 8.13 -12.09 -22.93
N GLN A 6 7.47 -12.33 -24.06
CA GLN A 6 8.09 -12.59 -25.35
C GLN A 6 9.07 -11.47 -25.76
N LYS A 7 10.17 -11.86 -26.43
CA LYS A 7 11.27 -10.94 -26.77
C LYS A 7 10.83 -9.76 -27.65
N GLU A 8 9.83 -9.96 -28.51
CA GLU A 8 9.32 -8.91 -29.41
C GLU A 8 8.58 -7.81 -28.66
N TYR A 9 7.71 -8.17 -27.71
CA TYR A 9 7.04 -7.23 -26.82
C TYR A 9 8.04 -6.44 -25.98
N LYS A 10 9.10 -7.09 -25.47
CA LYS A 10 10.19 -6.38 -24.77
C LYS A 10 10.86 -5.34 -25.66
N LYS A 11 11.16 -5.68 -26.93
CA LYS A 11 11.74 -4.73 -27.90
C LYS A 11 10.83 -3.54 -28.18
N ARG A 12 9.53 -3.79 -28.41
CA ARG A 12 8.52 -2.73 -28.66
C ARG A 12 8.39 -1.77 -27.47
N LEU A 13 8.36 -2.33 -26.26
CA LEU A 13 8.32 -1.54 -25.03
C LEU A 13 9.59 -0.70 -24.86
N PHE A 14 10.76 -1.28 -25.14
CA PHE A 14 12.03 -0.55 -25.07
C PHE A 14 12.15 0.57 -26.09
N SER A 15 11.72 0.34 -27.34
CA SER A 15 11.73 1.38 -28.37
C SER A 15 10.76 2.50 -28.04
N SER A 16 9.59 2.17 -27.48
CA SER A 16 8.60 3.17 -27.10
C SER A 16 9.05 4.02 -25.91
N LEU A 17 9.68 3.40 -24.89
CA LEU A 17 10.07 4.10 -23.67
C LEU A 17 11.38 4.92 -23.78
N LYS A 18 12.29 4.58 -24.72
CA LYS A 18 13.57 5.32 -24.92
C LYS A 18 13.47 6.57 -25.78
N GLY A 19 12.48 6.67 -26.65
CA GLY A 19 12.35 7.75 -27.64
C GLY A 19 11.04 8.52 -27.50
N ASP A 20 10.58 9.12 -28.60
CA ASP A 20 9.31 9.84 -28.69
C ASP A 20 8.10 8.89 -28.78
N GLY A 21 8.20 7.71 -28.18
CA GLY A 21 7.11 6.75 -28.16
C GLY A 21 5.98 7.20 -27.24
N THR A 22 4.81 6.62 -27.46
CA THR A 22 3.58 6.93 -26.70
C THR A 22 3.57 6.31 -25.31
N LYS A 23 4.40 5.29 -25.03
CA LYS A 23 4.40 4.59 -23.74
C LYS A 23 5.28 5.35 -22.73
N ARG A 24 4.65 5.94 -21.73
CA ARG A 24 5.30 6.76 -20.68
C ARG A 24 5.49 6.01 -19.35
N ILE A 25 4.77 4.92 -19.15
CA ILE A 25 4.73 4.14 -17.91
C ILE A 25 5.08 2.69 -18.24
N ALA A 26 5.93 2.08 -17.40
CA ALA A 26 6.24 0.67 -17.47
C ALA A 26 6.03 0.04 -16.08
N ILE A 27 5.09 -0.90 -16.00
CA ILE A 27 4.83 -1.68 -14.79
C ILE A 27 5.71 -2.93 -14.83
N ALA A 28 6.39 -3.29 -13.74
CA ALA A 28 7.23 -4.48 -13.66
C ALA A 28 7.06 -5.17 -12.30
N ALA A 29 6.98 -6.50 -12.30
CA ALA A 29 6.78 -7.31 -11.09
C ALA A 29 8.09 -7.52 -10.30
N THR A 30 9.22 -7.40 -10.99
CA THR A 30 10.56 -7.36 -10.41
C THR A 30 11.32 -6.20 -11.07
N SER A 31 12.45 -5.80 -10.49
CA SER A 31 13.29 -4.78 -11.11
C SER A 31 13.53 -5.15 -12.58
N LEU A 32 13.23 -4.23 -13.48
CA LEU A 32 13.44 -4.42 -14.91
C LEU A 32 14.85 -4.99 -15.11
N SER A 33 14.89 -6.16 -15.76
CA SER A 33 16.04 -7.05 -15.89
C SER A 33 17.35 -6.29 -16.06
N MET A 34 18.41 -6.78 -15.38
CA MET A 34 19.79 -6.34 -15.60
C MET A 34 20.09 -6.22 -17.11
N GLY A 35 20.46 -5.02 -17.56
CA GLY A 35 20.86 -4.76 -18.96
C GLY A 35 20.03 -3.74 -19.72
N VAL A 36 18.92 -3.24 -19.15
CA VAL A 36 18.13 -2.16 -19.75
C VAL A 36 18.39 -0.85 -19.01
N ASN A 37 18.81 0.17 -19.76
CA ASN A 37 19.08 1.50 -19.23
C ASN A 37 18.13 2.51 -19.87
N PHE A 38 17.29 3.14 -19.05
CA PHE A 38 16.49 4.31 -19.41
C PHE A 38 17.02 5.47 -18.57
N PRO A 39 17.80 6.39 -19.16
CA PRO A 39 18.48 7.42 -18.39
C PRO A 39 17.51 8.44 -17.76
N ASN A 40 16.37 8.64 -18.40
CA ASN A 40 15.41 9.71 -18.14
C ASN A 40 14.18 9.29 -17.31
N ILE A 41 14.33 8.32 -16.40
CA ILE A 41 13.24 7.93 -15.49
C ILE A 41 13.10 8.99 -14.38
N ARG A 42 11.94 9.65 -14.33
CA ARG A 42 11.61 10.69 -13.34
C ARG A 42 10.92 10.17 -12.09
N TYR A 43 10.14 9.11 -12.23
CA TYR A 43 9.39 8.51 -11.12
C TYR A 43 9.66 7.02 -11.08
N VAL A 44 10.04 6.53 -9.90
CA VAL A 44 10.07 5.10 -9.57
C VAL A 44 9.02 4.88 -8.49
N ILE A 45 7.96 4.17 -8.81
CA ILE A 45 6.86 3.87 -7.89
C ILE A 45 6.96 2.40 -7.51
N MET A 46 7.17 2.13 -6.22
CA MET A 46 7.13 0.79 -5.64
C MET A 46 5.76 0.59 -5.00
N PHE A 47 5.00 -0.37 -5.55
CA PHE A 47 3.77 -0.86 -4.96
C PHE A 47 4.08 -2.04 -4.04
N GLY A 48 4.21 -1.75 -2.76
CA GLY A 48 4.66 -2.66 -1.71
C GLY A 48 6.07 -2.34 -1.23
N LEU A 49 6.39 -2.85 -0.04
CA LEU A 49 7.73 -2.74 0.50
C LEU A 49 8.68 -3.74 -0.18
N PRO A 50 9.92 -3.34 -0.48
CA PRO A 50 10.96 -4.28 -0.85
C PRO A 50 11.29 -5.22 0.32
N ARG A 51 11.85 -6.39 0.03
CA ARG A 51 12.22 -7.35 1.07
C ARG A 51 13.40 -6.86 1.91
N SER A 52 14.40 -6.25 1.25
CA SER A 52 15.61 -5.72 1.87
C SER A 52 15.89 -4.27 1.45
N LEU A 53 16.71 -3.53 2.21
CA LEU A 53 17.18 -2.22 1.78
C LEU A 53 18.03 -2.31 0.50
N LEU A 54 18.71 -3.42 0.25
CA LEU A 54 19.44 -3.59 -1.02
C LEU A 54 18.47 -3.58 -2.22
N ASP A 55 17.35 -4.28 -2.11
CA ASP A 55 16.32 -4.31 -3.15
C ASP A 55 15.69 -2.94 -3.36
N LEU A 56 15.46 -2.20 -2.26
CA LEU A 56 15.01 -0.81 -2.30
C LEU A 56 15.93 0.02 -3.19
N HIS A 57 17.24 -0.02 -2.94
CA HIS A 57 18.23 0.77 -3.68
C HIS A 57 18.37 0.31 -5.13
N GLN A 58 18.29 -0.99 -5.41
CA GLN A 58 18.35 -1.49 -6.78
C GLN A 58 17.15 -1.04 -7.63
N GLN A 59 15.97 -0.98 -7.02
CA GLN A 59 14.74 -0.49 -7.67
C GLN A 59 14.78 1.03 -7.83
N ALA A 60 15.02 1.76 -6.74
CA ALA A 60 15.13 3.22 -6.72
C ALA A 60 16.20 3.74 -7.69
N GLY A 61 17.35 3.07 -7.76
CA GLY A 61 18.50 3.43 -8.61
C GLY A 61 18.25 3.28 -10.12
N ARG A 62 17.03 2.96 -10.54
CA ARG A 62 16.61 3.04 -11.95
C ARG A 62 16.23 4.47 -12.36
N GLY A 63 15.82 5.31 -11.40
CA GLY A 63 15.55 6.73 -11.62
C GLY A 63 16.82 7.55 -11.85
N GLY A 64 16.70 8.68 -12.56
CA GLY A 64 17.71 9.75 -12.49
C GLY A 64 19.10 9.43 -13.04
N ARG A 65 19.24 8.46 -13.96
CA ARG A 65 20.56 8.07 -14.49
C ARG A 65 21.15 9.08 -15.49
N ASP A 66 20.37 10.09 -15.88
CA ASP A 66 20.79 11.31 -16.57
C ASP A 66 21.37 12.37 -15.61
N GLY A 67 21.34 12.13 -14.29
CA GLY A 67 21.82 13.05 -13.26
C GLY A 67 20.81 14.13 -12.87
N LEU A 68 19.61 14.12 -13.46
CA LEU A 68 18.53 15.03 -13.06
C LEU A 68 17.74 14.45 -11.89
N GLN A 69 17.09 15.32 -11.12
CA GLN A 69 16.24 14.92 -10.00
C GLN A 69 15.20 13.90 -10.45
N SER A 70 15.03 12.85 -9.64
CA SER A 70 14.00 11.84 -9.77
C SER A 70 13.40 11.52 -8.42
N ASP A 71 12.14 11.12 -8.43
CA ASP A 71 11.38 10.79 -7.24
C ASP A 71 11.17 9.29 -7.11
N VAL A 72 11.33 8.84 -5.87
CA VAL A 72 11.09 7.46 -5.48
C VAL A 72 9.92 7.47 -4.51
N VAL A 73 8.83 6.83 -4.90
CA VAL A 73 7.59 6.77 -4.13
C VAL A 73 7.36 5.33 -3.73
N ILE A 74 7.16 5.08 -2.43
CA ILE A 74 6.81 3.77 -1.90
C ILE A 74 5.38 3.86 -1.40
N VAL A 75 4.51 3.03 -1.97
CA VAL A 75 3.12 2.89 -1.54
C VAL A 75 3.00 1.51 -0.91
N PHE A 76 2.70 1.43 0.38
CA PHE A 76 2.62 0.16 1.08
C PHE A 76 1.50 0.15 2.11
N TYR A 77 1.09 -1.06 2.50
CA TYR A 77 0.15 -1.31 3.59
C TYR A 77 0.90 -1.91 4.78
N GLY A 78 0.44 -1.61 6.00
CA GLY A 78 1.11 -2.02 7.24
C GLY A 78 1.40 -3.53 7.31
N LEU A 79 0.51 -4.37 6.78
CA LEU A 79 0.70 -5.82 6.78
C LEU A 79 1.94 -6.29 5.99
N GLN A 80 2.33 -5.56 4.94
CA GLN A 80 3.48 -5.92 4.11
C GLN A 80 4.80 -5.83 4.88
N VAL A 81 4.84 -5.05 5.97
CA VAL A 81 6.01 -4.90 6.85
C VAL A 81 6.39 -6.25 7.49
N SER A 82 5.42 -7.15 7.70
CA SER A 82 5.68 -8.49 8.26
C SER A 82 6.57 -9.35 7.37
N HIS A 83 6.51 -9.16 6.04
CA HIS A 83 7.27 -9.92 5.05
C HIS A 83 8.64 -9.32 4.71
N CYS A 84 8.99 -8.20 5.33
CA CYS A 84 10.25 -7.51 5.13
C CYS A 84 11.30 -7.89 6.17
N ASP A 85 12.56 -7.74 5.79
CA ASP A 85 13.71 -7.85 6.69
C ASP A 85 13.71 -6.69 7.70
N ASP A 86 14.42 -6.87 8.82
CA ASP A 86 14.41 -5.91 9.94
C ASP A 86 14.92 -4.51 9.56
N ASP A 87 15.80 -4.43 8.56
CA ASP A 87 16.36 -3.18 8.04
C ASP A 87 15.27 -2.31 7.37
N VAL A 88 14.38 -2.91 6.58
CA VAL A 88 13.23 -2.24 5.97
C VAL A 88 12.20 -1.87 7.04
N ARG A 89 11.96 -2.74 8.03
CA ARG A 89 11.07 -2.42 9.17
C ARG A 89 11.55 -1.18 9.93
N GLN A 90 12.86 -1.08 10.16
CA GLN A 90 13.47 0.10 10.79
C GLN A 90 13.35 1.34 9.90
N PHE A 91 13.61 1.21 8.60
CA PHE A 91 13.49 2.30 7.63
C PHE A 91 12.08 2.90 7.59
N VAL A 92 11.05 2.06 7.51
CA VAL A 92 9.64 2.49 7.46
C VAL A 92 9.23 3.25 8.72
N ASN A 93 9.71 2.82 9.89
CA ASN A 93 9.42 3.45 11.17
C ASN A 93 10.33 4.64 11.51
N THR A 94 11.22 5.05 10.59
CA THR A 94 12.18 6.12 10.88
C THR A 94 11.51 7.49 10.94
N THR A 95 11.70 8.18 12.06
CA THR A 95 11.26 9.56 12.29
C THR A 95 12.39 10.54 11.98
N GLY A 96 12.81 10.59 10.72
CA GLY A 96 13.95 11.40 10.29
C GLY A 96 14.17 11.36 8.78
N CYS A 97 15.36 11.80 8.34
CA CYS A 97 15.73 11.81 6.93
C CYS A 97 15.77 10.39 6.35
N TYR A 98 14.88 10.07 5.41
CA TYR A 98 14.86 8.76 4.74
C TYR A 98 16.14 8.46 3.95
N ARG A 99 16.83 9.49 3.44
CA ARG A 99 18.14 9.28 2.80
C ARG A 99 19.15 8.70 3.77
N ILE A 100 19.22 9.24 4.98
CA ILE A 100 20.12 8.71 6.01
C ILE A 100 19.66 7.30 6.41
N ALA A 101 18.38 7.13 6.71
CA ALA A 101 17.81 5.85 7.13
C ALA A 101 18.06 4.72 6.11
N GLY A 102 17.91 5.00 4.82
CA GLY A 102 18.14 4.01 3.75
C GLY A 102 19.62 3.69 3.54
N TYR A 103 20.51 4.67 3.67
CA TYR A 103 21.92 4.50 3.32
C TYR A 103 22.85 4.21 4.50
N VAL A 104 22.42 4.40 5.75
CA VAL A 104 23.30 4.26 6.93
C VAL A 104 23.96 2.88 7.03
N ALA A 105 23.30 1.83 6.53
CA ALA A 105 23.84 0.48 6.47
C ALA A 105 24.97 0.31 5.43
N PHE A 106 25.03 1.18 4.42
CA PHE A 106 26.01 1.15 3.33
C PHE A 106 27.12 2.21 3.47
N ASP A 107 26.80 3.36 4.06
CA ASP A 107 27.72 4.48 4.28
C ASP A 107 27.41 5.18 5.60
N THR A 108 28.34 5.08 6.56
CA THR A 108 28.20 5.69 7.89
C THR A 108 28.36 7.21 7.88
N HIS A 109 28.84 7.80 6.78
CA HIS A 109 29.03 9.24 6.64
C HIS A 109 27.92 9.91 5.83
N ILE A 110 26.84 9.18 5.54
CA ILE A 110 25.73 9.72 4.76
C ILE A 110 25.10 10.93 5.47
N THR A 111 24.84 11.97 4.70
CA THR A 111 24.21 13.19 5.18
C THR A 111 22.96 13.51 4.37
N ALA A 112 22.07 14.32 4.94
CA ALA A 112 20.91 14.81 4.24
C ALA A 112 21.34 15.69 3.05
N LEU A 113 20.59 15.61 1.96
CA LEU A 113 20.83 16.44 0.78
C LEU A 113 20.34 17.86 1.04
N LEU A 114 21.11 18.85 0.58
CA LEU A 114 20.72 20.24 0.58
C LEU A 114 20.54 20.76 -0.86
N PRO A 115 19.52 21.58 -1.12
CA PRO A 115 18.49 22.06 -0.19
C PRO A 115 17.53 20.94 0.28
N ALA A 116 16.99 21.08 1.50
CA ALA A 116 16.28 19.99 2.19
C ALA A 116 15.00 19.51 1.44
N HIS A 117 14.35 20.40 0.67
CA HIS A 117 13.19 20.09 -0.17
C HIS A 117 13.50 19.17 -1.37
N LEU A 118 14.77 18.91 -1.68
CA LEU A 118 15.17 17.91 -2.69
C LEU A 118 15.56 16.56 -2.08
N CYS A 119 15.60 16.45 -0.76
CA CYS A 119 16.15 15.27 -0.08
C CYS A 119 15.15 14.11 0.05
N CYS A 120 14.07 14.33 0.81
CA CYS A 120 12.98 13.40 1.08
C CYS A 120 11.80 14.17 1.69
N ASN A 121 10.62 13.56 1.81
CA ASN A 121 9.43 14.23 2.35
C ASN A 121 9.66 14.82 3.77
N TYR A 122 10.40 14.13 4.64
CA TYR A 122 10.68 14.57 6.00
C TYR A 122 11.54 15.85 6.01
N CYS A 123 12.60 15.85 5.20
CA CYS A 123 13.45 17.02 5.02
C CYS A 123 12.74 18.17 4.30
N ALA A 124 11.82 17.87 3.38
CA ALA A 124 11.01 18.87 2.70
C ALA A 124 10.06 19.59 3.67
N GLY A 125 9.39 18.83 4.56
CA GLY A 125 8.49 19.39 5.58
C GLY A 125 9.19 20.30 6.61
N THR A 126 10.51 20.23 6.72
CA THR A 126 11.32 21.06 7.62
C THR A 126 12.21 22.07 6.86
N CYS A 127 12.03 22.23 5.55
CA CYS A 127 12.89 23.12 4.76
C CYS A 127 12.57 24.60 5.03
N THR A 128 13.61 25.38 5.33
CA THR A 128 13.58 26.84 5.54
C THR A 128 14.37 27.57 4.46
N CYS A 129 14.29 27.06 3.24
CA CYS A 129 15.14 27.43 2.11
C CYS A 129 15.03 28.91 1.69
N ILE A 130 13.98 29.62 2.16
CA ILE A 130 13.90 31.08 2.24
C ILE A 130 13.37 31.42 3.65
N SER A 131 13.74 32.57 4.20
CA SER A 131 13.39 33.05 5.56
C SER A 131 11.89 33.09 5.89
N ASP A 132 11.00 32.88 4.91
CA ASP A 132 9.53 32.80 5.04
C ASP A 132 8.92 31.49 4.46
N GLY A 133 9.73 30.45 4.19
CA GLY A 133 9.25 29.15 3.71
C GLY A 133 9.78 28.72 2.34
N CYS A 134 9.48 27.49 1.92
CA CYS A 134 9.89 26.94 0.63
C CYS A 134 8.94 27.41 -0.49
N ALA A 135 9.49 27.97 -1.58
CA ALA A 135 8.71 28.43 -2.74
C ALA A 135 8.30 27.31 -3.71
N GLU A 136 8.93 26.13 -3.60
CA GLU A 136 8.54 24.95 -4.39
C GLU A 136 7.28 24.32 -3.79
N PRO A 137 6.23 24.09 -4.59
CA PRO A 137 5.00 23.46 -4.10
C PRO A 137 5.30 22.04 -3.63
N ALA A 138 4.73 21.67 -2.47
CA ALA A 138 4.74 20.30 -2.00
C ALA A 138 4.22 19.38 -3.11
N LYS A 139 4.88 18.24 -3.30
CA LYS A 139 4.48 17.32 -4.36
C LYS A 139 3.09 16.77 -4.04
N PRO A 140 2.25 16.48 -5.05
CA PRO A 140 0.87 16.04 -4.82
C PRO A 140 0.74 14.82 -3.88
N PHE A 141 1.76 13.95 -3.86
CA PHE A 141 1.82 12.77 -3.00
C PHE A 141 2.37 13.03 -1.59
N GLU A 142 2.92 14.20 -1.30
CA GLU A 142 3.39 14.59 0.03
C GLU A 142 2.24 15.06 0.93
N THR A 143 1.18 15.62 0.35
CA THR A 143 0.01 16.13 1.08
C THR A 143 -0.88 15.01 1.64
N LEU A 144 -0.89 13.83 1.00
CA LEU A 144 -1.69 12.67 1.41
C LEU A 144 -1.02 11.81 2.50
N ALA A 145 0.29 11.99 2.73
CA ALA A 145 1.07 11.18 3.67
C ALA A 145 1.03 11.68 5.13
N VAL A 146 0.21 12.69 5.42
CA VAL A 146 0.01 13.21 6.80
C VAL A 146 -1.42 12.94 7.26
N GLN A 147 -1.81 11.67 7.30
CA GLN A 147 -2.92 11.25 8.16
C GLN A 147 -2.39 10.27 9.20
N LYS A 148 -1.87 10.89 10.26
CA LYS A 148 -1.85 10.47 11.66
C LYS A 148 -1.46 9.01 11.91
N ILE A 149 -0.20 8.86 12.34
CA ILE A 149 0.15 7.97 13.45
C ILE A 149 -0.99 7.98 14.47
N PHE A 150 -1.65 6.83 14.60
CA PHE A 150 -2.81 6.62 15.44
C PHE A 150 -2.43 6.93 16.90
N GLN A 151 -2.93 8.05 17.40
CA GLN A 151 -3.09 8.29 18.84
C GLN A 151 -4.57 8.17 19.16
N ASN A 152 -5.16 6.97 19.02
CA ASN A 152 -6.37 6.69 19.78
C ASN A 152 -5.92 6.02 21.08
N HIS A 153 -5.93 6.82 22.14
CA HIS A 153 -5.78 6.43 23.54
C HIS A 153 -7.01 5.70 24.08
N GLN A 154 -7.95 5.31 23.22
CA GLN A 154 -9.18 4.67 23.66
C GLN A 154 -8.91 3.18 23.77
N SER A 155 -9.01 2.68 25.00
CA SER A 155 -8.90 1.26 25.32
C SER A 155 -10.09 0.86 26.16
N ARG A 156 -10.76 -0.23 25.79
CA ARG A 156 -11.86 -0.81 26.58
C ARG A 156 -11.31 -1.88 27.52
N ILE A 157 -11.94 -2.04 28.68
CA ILE A 157 -11.67 -3.17 29.57
C ILE A 157 -12.46 -4.35 29.01
N VAL A 158 -11.79 -5.45 28.73
CA VAL A 158 -12.40 -6.66 28.15
C VAL A 158 -12.21 -7.81 29.13
N SER A 159 -13.29 -8.41 29.60
CA SER A 159 -13.22 -9.60 30.44
C SER A 159 -12.90 -10.85 29.61
N ASP A 160 -12.46 -11.93 30.27
CA ASP A 160 -12.22 -13.20 29.57
C ASP A 160 -13.53 -13.82 29.04
N GLU A 161 -14.66 -13.52 29.69
CA GLU A 161 -16.00 -13.89 29.22
C GLU A 161 -16.35 -13.16 27.91
N ASP A 162 -16.08 -11.85 27.83
CA ASP A 162 -16.31 -11.06 26.61
C ASP A 162 -15.43 -11.54 25.45
N LYS A 163 -14.17 -11.90 25.72
CA LYS A 163 -13.27 -12.48 24.70
C LYS A 163 -13.78 -13.82 24.20
N HIS A 164 -14.31 -14.64 25.09
CA HIS A 164 -14.89 -15.93 24.72
C HIS A 164 -16.13 -15.73 23.84
N LEU A 165 -17.03 -14.82 24.24
CA LEU A 165 -18.23 -14.48 23.46
C LEU A 165 -17.85 -13.93 22.08
N LEU A 166 -16.90 -12.99 22.02
CA LEU A 166 -16.40 -12.44 20.76
C LEU A 166 -15.83 -13.52 19.84
N SER A 167 -15.02 -14.43 20.40
CA SER A 167 -14.45 -15.56 19.65
C SER A 167 -15.55 -16.46 19.08
N GLU A 168 -16.58 -16.77 19.88
CA GLU A 168 -17.72 -17.60 19.45
C GLU A 168 -18.52 -16.94 18.32
N SER A 169 -18.88 -15.66 18.46
CA SER A 169 -19.59 -14.89 17.43
C SER A 169 -18.80 -14.79 16.12
N LEU A 170 -17.48 -14.56 16.20
CA LEU A 170 -16.62 -14.53 15.02
C LEU A 170 -16.48 -15.91 14.36
N GLN A 171 -16.47 -16.99 15.14
CA GLN A 171 -16.49 -18.35 14.61
C GLN A 171 -17.83 -18.70 13.94
N GLU A 172 -18.96 -18.22 14.47
CA GLU A 172 -20.26 -18.35 13.83
C GLU A 172 -20.32 -17.58 12.51
N LEU A 173 -19.81 -16.34 12.50
CA LEU A 173 -19.66 -15.56 11.27
C LEU A 173 -18.82 -16.31 10.24
N MET A 174 -17.68 -16.87 10.66
CA MET A 174 -16.84 -17.71 9.81
C MET A 174 -17.65 -18.90 9.25
N LYS A 175 -18.36 -19.64 10.11
CA LYS A 175 -19.22 -20.78 9.74
C LYS A 175 -20.36 -20.40 8.78
N GLY A 176 -20.94 -19.21 8.92
CA GLY A 176 -22.00 -18.70 8.04
C GLY A 176 -21.51 -18.33 6.64
N MET A 177 -20.21 -18.12 6.45
CA MET A 177 -19.59 -17.86 5.14
C MET A 177 -19.27 -19.13 4.34
N PHE A 178 -19.46 -20.32 4.93
CA PHE A 178 -19.29 -21.60 4.24
C PHE A 178 -20.45 -21.83 3.26
N ALA A 179 -20.27 -21.43 2.00
CA ALA A 179 -21.08 -21.96 0.91
C ALA A 179 -20.63 -23.41 0.60
N PRO A 180 -21.56 -24.34 0.27
CA PRO A 180 -21.22 -25.73 -0.04
C PRO A 180 -20.47 -25.92 -1.38
N THR A 181 -20.13 -24.84 -2.07
CA THR A 181 -19.40 -24.89 -3.34
C THR A 181 -17.92 -25.12 -3.08
N MET A 182 -17.48 -26.35 -3.38
CA MET A 182 -16.10 -26.81 -3.30
C MET A 182 -15.18 -25.96 -4.21
N SER A 183 -14.52 -24.96 -3.63
CA SER A 183 -13.38 -24.28 -4.26
C SER A 183 -12.15 -25.20 -4.21
N PRO A 184 -11.42 -25.39 -5.32
CA PRO A 184 -10.23 -26.24 -5.37
C PRO A 184 -9.04 -25.68 -4.56
N PHE A 185 -9.10 -24.43 -4.10
CA PHE A 185 -8.02 -23.77 -3.34
C PHE A 185 -8.17 -23.87 -1.81
N GLY A 186 -9.10 -24.69 -1.32
CA GLY A 186 -9.44 -24.77 0.10
C GLY A 186 -10.44 -23.70 0.52
N ILE A 187 -11.26 -24.03 1.51
CA ILE A 187 -12.47 -23.28 1.87
C ILE A 187 -12.13 -21.92 2.53
N THR A 188 -11.06 -21.89 3.33
CA THR A 188 -10.57 -20.67 3.99
C THR A 188 -9.99 -19.66 3.00
N SER A 189 -9.37 -20.15 1.93
CA SER A 189 -8.67 -19.33 0.92
C SER A 189 -9.62 -18.53 0.04
N SER A 190 -10.89 -18.93 -0.06
CA SER A 190 -11.86 -18.28 -0.95
C SER A 190 -12.56 -17.06 -0.35
N HIS A 191 -12.63 -16.95 0.97
CA HIS A 191 -13.20 -15.76 1.63
C HIS A 191 -12.17 -14.98 2.45
N GLY A 192 -11.01 -15.55 2.80
CA GLY A 192 -9.95 -14.81 3.51
C GLY A 192 -10.33 -14.42 4.95
N PHE A 193 -11.17 -15.23 5.60
CA PHE A 193 -11.53 -15.09 7.02
C PHE A 193 -11.09 -16.35 7.75
N SER A 194 -9.93 -16.32 8.41
CA SER A 194 -9.30 -17.51 8.98
C SER A 194 -9.39 -17.55 10.51
N GLN A 195 -9.00 -18.67 11.13
CA GLN A 195 -8.94 -18.78 12.59
C GLN A 195 -7.85 -17.87 13.17
N GLU A 196 -6.76 -17.67 12.43
CA GLU A 196 -5.70 -16.73 12.78
C GLU A 196 -6.25 -15.30 12.80
N LEU A 197 -7.07 -14.92 11.82
CA LEU A 197 -7.76 -13.62 11.81
C LEU A 197 -8.62 -13.43 13.07
N ILE A 198 -9.39 -14.46 13.46
CA ILE A 198 -10.21 -14.40 14.69
C ILE A 198 -9.32 -14.21 15.92
N SER A 199 -8.22 -14.95 16.02
CA SER A 199 -7.25 -14.81 17.11
C SER A 199 -6.66 -13.38 17.16
N ASP A 200 -6.33 -12.80 16.01
CA ASP A 200 -5.79 -11.45 15.91
C ASP A 200 -6.82 -10.40 16.33
N VAL A 201 -8.08 -10.54 15.91
CA VAL A 201 -9.18 -9.65 16.35
C VAL A 201 -9.39 -9.75 17.87
N VAL A 202 -9.43 -10.97 18.43
CA VAL A 202 -9.63 -11.18 19.87
C VAL A 202 -8.44 -10.67 20.69
N SER A 203 -7.21 -10.79 20.19
CA SER A 203 -6.03 -10.26 20.89
C SER A 203 -6.02 -8.73 20.93
N ASN A 204 -6.49 -8.08 19.86
CA ASN A 204 -6.51 -6.62 19.72
C ASN A 204 -7.85 -5.97 20.11
N CYS A 205 -8.83 -6.73 20.59
CA CYS A 205 -10.19 -6.25 20.87
C CYS A 205 -10.27 -5.03 21.81
N HIS A 206 -9.28 -4.85 22.67
CA HIS A 206 -9.18 -3.72 23.59
C HIS A 206 -9.01 -2.36 22.88
N CYS A 207 -8.53 -2.34 21.62
CA CYS A 207 -8.20 -1.14 20.85
C CYS A 207 -9.05 -0.98 19.57
N ILE A 208 -10.04 -1.83 19.32
CA ILE A 208 -10.84 -1.79 18.08
C ILE A 208 -12.12 -1.00 18.33
N PHE A 209 -12.31 0.15 17.68
CA PHE A 209 -13.52 0.99 17.77
C PHE A 209 -14.05 1.44 16.39
N THR A 210 -13.22 1.42 15.35
CA THR A 210 -13.49 1.98 14.01
C THR A 210 -13.03 1.03 12.89
N GLU A 211 -13.45 1.28 11.65
CA GLU A 211 -12.98 0.51 10.47
C GLU A 211 -11.45 0.60 10.33
N ASP A 212 -10.89 1.80 10.53
CA ASP A 212 -9.45 2.05 10.47
C ASP A 212 -8.68 1.22 11.53
N ASP A 213 -9.19 1.09 12.75
CA ASP A 213 -8.55 0.27 13.79
C ASP A 213 -8.36 -1.18 13.31
N ILE A 214 -9.38 -1.75 12.66
CA ILE A 214 -9.32 -3.13 12.16
C ILE A 214 -8.32 -3.24 11.02
N TYR A 215 -8.32 -2.31 10.06
CA TYR A 215 -7.37 -2.33 8.95
C TYR A 215 -5.91 -2.20 9.39
N HIS A 216 -5.66 -1.57 10.54
CA HIS A 216 -4.32 -1.38 11.08
C HIS A 216 -3.87 -2.48 12.04
N LEU A 217 -4.78 -3.07 12.81
CA LEU A 217 -4.45 -4.05 13.85
C LEU A 217 -4.59 -5.50 13.38
N VAL A 218 -5.35 -5.74 12.32
CA VAL A 218 -5.78 -7.08 11.90
C VAL A 218 -5.57 -7.27 10.39
N PRO A 219 -5.08 -8.44 9.92
CA PRO A 219 -4.82 -8.70 8.50
C PRO A 219 -6.10 -8.98 7.69
N ILE A 220 -6.97 -7.99 7.56
CA ILE A 220 -8.26 -8.10 6.85
C ILE A 220 -8.29 -7.23 5.59
N PHE A 221 -8.87 -7.76 4.51
CA PHE A 221 -8.91 -7.08 3.20
C PHE A 221 -10.32 -6.78 2.72
N SER A 222 -11.33 -7.43 3.29
CA SER A 222 -12.72 -7.31 2.87
C SER A 222 -13.44 -6.30 3.76
N LYS A 223 -13.87 -5.18 3.18
CA LYS A 223 -14.71 -4.19 3.88
C LYS A 223 -15.98 -4.80 4.43
N THR A 224 -16.61 -5.69 3.68
CA THR A 224 -17.77 -6.47 4.15
C THR A 224 -17.48 -7.25 5.43
N HIS A 225 -16.26 -7.73 5.62
CA HIS A 225 -15.89 -8.43 6.85
C HIS A 225 -15.61 -7.45 7.99
N VAL A 226 -14.95 -6.33 7.70
CA VAL A 226 -14.72 -5.24 8.67
C VAL A 226 -16.03 -4.75 9.26
N THR A 227 -17.02 -4.43 8.42
CA THR A 227 -18.33 -3.95 8.87
C THR A 227 -19.06 -5.01 9.71
N LYS A 228 -18.96 -6.30 9.36
CA LYS A 228 -19.55 -7.39 10.17
C LYS A 228 -18.84 -7.58 11.51
N ILE A 229 -17.52 -7.46 11.55
CA ILE A 229 -16.75 -7.52 12.79
C ILE A 229 -17.16 -6.35 13.69
N LEU A 230 -17.22 -5.12 13.17
CA LEU A 230 -17.68 -3.97 13.96
C LEU A 230 -19.12 -4.11 14.45
N GLY A 231 -20.00 -4.72 13.66
CA GLY A 231 -21.35 -5.07 14.09
C GLY A 231 -21.33 -5.98 15.33
N ILE A 232 -20.52 -7.04 15.32
CA ILE A 232 -20.33 -7.93 16.49
C ILE A 232 -19.76 -7.16 17.70
N PHE A 233 -18.80 -6.26 17.48
CA PHE A 233 -18.27 -5.43 18.57
C PHE A 233 -19.34 -4.50 19.15
N SER A 234 -20.20 -3.91 18.32
CA SER A 234 -21.33 -3.09 18.76
C SER A 234 -22.31 -3.89 19.61
N GLU A 235 -22.63 -5.12 19.21
CA GLU A 235 -23.53 -6.01 19.95
C GLU A 235 -22.98 -6.45 21.31
N ILE A 236 -21.65 -6.67 21.41
CA ILE A 236 -21.02 -7.17 22.63
C ILE A 236 -20.69 -6.04 23.62
N PHE A 237 -20.21 -4.90 23.12
CA PHE A 237 -19.62 -3.85 23.97
C PHE A 237 -20.46 -2.57 24.08
N ASP A 238 -21.45 -2.36 23.19
CA ASP A 238 -22.35 -1.19 23.18
C ASP A 238 -21.62 0.17 23.24
N ASP A 239 -20.39 0.20 22.73
CA ASP A 239 -19.48 1.36 22.78
C ASP A 239 -19.09 1.87 21.38
N ILE A 240 -19.75 1.35 20.34
CA ILE A 240 -19.61 1.75 18.94
C ILE A 240 -20.95 2.31 18.46
N ASP A 241 -20.96 3.52 17.88
CA ASP A 241 -22.17 4.19 17.43
C ASP A 241 -22.72 3.53 16.14
N GLU A 242 -23.83 2.77 16.25
CA GLU A 242 -24.52 2.15 15.11
C GLU A 242 -24.91 3.15 14.01
N CYS A 243 -25.17 4.43 14.35
CA CYS A 243 -25.49 5.46 13.37
C CYS A 243 -24.28 5.86 12.51
N ALA A 244 -23.05 5.62 12.96
CA ALA A 244 -21.84 5.82 12.18
C ALA A 244 -21.64 4.71 11.14
N LEU A 245 -21.84 3.44 11.51
CA LEU A 245 -21.75 2.29 10.59
C LEU A 245 -22.72 2.41 9.41
N ILE A 246 -23.97 2.83 9.64
CA ILE A 246 -24.99 2.95 8.59
C ILE A 246 -24.66 4.11 7.62
N ARG A 247 -24.05 5.20 8.11
CA ARG A 247 -23.65 6.33 7.26
C ARG A 247 -22.47 5.98 6.36
N GLU A 248 -21.52 5.18 6.84
CA GLU A 248 -20.35 4.77 6.04
C GLU A 248 -20.72 3.81 4.91
N VAL A 249 -21.64 2.86 5.15
CA VAL A 249 -22.16 1.96 4.08
C VAL A 249 -22.88 2.74 2.98
N ALA A 250 -23.56 3.84 3.32
CA ALA A 250 -24.23 4.71 2.34
C ALA A 250 -23.25 5.61 1.56
N VAL A 251 -22.13 6.02 2.17
CA VAL A 251 -21.08 6.81 1.52
C VAL A 251 -20.20 5.93 0.60
N ASP A 252 -20.05 4.65 0.92
CA ASP A 252 -19.13 3.75 0.20
C ASP A 252 -19.59 3.41 -1.23
N GLN A 253 -20.90 3.34 -1.48
CA GLN A 253 -21.43 3.24 -2.85
C GLN A 253 -21.06 4.45 -3.74
N GLN A 254 -20.72 5.59 -3.12
CA GLN A 254 -20.23 6.79 -3.78
C GLN A 254 -18.69 6.90 -3.78
N GLN A 255 -17.99 6.29 -2.82
CA GLN A 255 -16.52 6.29 -2.78
C GLN A 255 -15.87 5.25 -3.70
N THR A 256 -16.50 4.10 -3.98
CA THR A 256 -16.01 3.20 -5.05
C THR A 256 -16.11 3.88 -6.42
N ILE A 257 -17.10 4.74 -6.61
CA ILE A 257 -17.19 5.62 -7.78
C ILE A 257 -16.03 6.63 -7.75
N ASN A 258 -15.71 7.23 -6.61
CA ASN A 258 -14.66 8.26 -6.50
C ASN A 258 -13.22 7.73 -6.61
N HIS A 259 -12.88 6.53 -6.10
CA HIS A 259 -11.52 5.97 -6.26
C HIS A 259 -11.23 5.54 -7.69
N VAL A 260 -12.23 4.99 -8.39
CA VAL A 260 -12.18 4.78 -9.85
C VAL A 260 -12.13 6.12 -10.57
N THR A 261 -12.78 7.16 -10.05
CA THR A 261 -12.75 8.52 -10.61
C THR A 261 -11.40 9.21 -10.38
N ILE A 262 -10.69 9.01 -9.27
CA ILE A 262 -9.36 9.60 -9.03
C ILE A 262 -8.30 8.94 -9.91
N LEU A 263 -8.36 7.60 -10.09
CA LEU A 263 -7.54 6.92 -11.09
C LEU A 263 -7.92 7.37 -12.51
N ASN A 264 -9.21 7.52 -12.82
CA ASN A 264 -9.67 8.01 -14.12
C ASN A 264 -9.41 9.50 -14.35
N GLU A 265 -9.37 10.35 -13.32
CA GLU A 265 -8.98 11.76 -13.37
C GLU A 265 -7.47 11.85 -13.53
N PHE A 266 -6.68 11.03 -12.84
CA PHE A 266 -5.24 10.94 -13.08
C PHE A 266 -4.93 10.46 -14.52
N ILE A 267 -5.73 9.52 -15.05
CA ILE A 267 -5.62 9.01 -16.43
C ILE A 267 -6.14 10.02 -17.47
N SER A 268 -7.22 10.76 -17.19
CA SER A 268 -7.82 11.74 -18.12
C SER A 268 -7.11 13.09 -18.12
N THR A 269 -6.56 13.53 -16.99
CA THR A 269 -5.73 14.75 -16.91
C THR A 269 -4.37 14.55 -17.60
N THR A 270 -3.94 13.30 -17.79
CA THR A 270 -2.73 12.95 -18.56
C THR A 270 -3.01 12.59 -20.03
N GLY A 271 -4.28 12.57 -20.44
CA GLY A 271 -4.69 12.65 -21.85
C GLY A 271 -4.29 11.52 -22.79
N TYR A 272 -3.78 10.37 -22.34
CA TYR A 272 -3.31 9.32 -23.24
C TYR A 272 -3.35 7.92 -22.63
N LEU A 273 -4.48 7.20 -22.77
CA LEU A 273 -4.50 5.74 -22.77
C LEU A 273 -5.63 5.25 -23.67
N GLU A 274 -5.31 4.93 -24.93
CA GLU A 274 -6.02 3.85 -25.63
C GLU A 274 -5.48 2.54 -25.06
N VAL A 275 -6.36 1.79 -24.39
CA VAL A 275 -6.11 0.40 -24.01
C VAL A 275 -6.30 -0.42 -25.28
N ASP A 276 -5.24 -1.11 -25.73
CA ASP A 276 -5.34 -2.06 -26.83
C ASP A 276 -6.33 -3.18 -26.43
N PRO A 277 -7.37 -3.47 -27.24
CA PRO A 277 -8.39 -4.47 -26.90
C PRO A 277 -7.86 -5.93 -26.89
N GLU A 278 -6.61 -6.19 -27.25
CA GLU A 278 -6.01 -7.54 -27.25
C GLU A 278 -5.62 -8.06 -25.83
N PHE A 279 -5.92 -7.31 -24.76
CA PHE A 279 -5.68 -7.76 -23.38
C PHE A 279 -6.80 -8.64 -22.79
N GLU A 280 -7.87 -8.94 -23.54
CA GLU A 280 -8.95 -9.84 -23.10
C GLU A 280 -8.61 -11.35 -23.25
N ASP A 281 -7.56 -11.71 -23.99
CA ASP A 281 -7.22 -13.13 -24.27
C ASP A 281 -5.93 -13.59 -23.57
N LEU A 282 -5.81 -13.35 -22.26
CA LEU A 282 -4.83 -14.06 -21.43
C LEU A 282 -5.57 -15.03 -20.52
N ASP A 283 -5.86 -16.19 -21.11
CA ASP A 283 -6.17 -17.42 -20.39
C ASP A 283 -5.24 -17.55 -19.19
N ILE A 284 -5.87 -17.65 -18.02
CA ILE A 284 -5.25 -18.07 -16.77
C ILE A 284 -4.80 -19.51 -17.02
N LEU A 285 -3.61 -19.67 -17.57
CA LEU A 285 -2.89 -20.93 -17.51
C LEU A 285 -2.50 -21.13 -16.05
N SER A 286 -3.38 -21.86 -15.35
CA SER A 286 -2.95 -22.91 -14.43
C SER A 286 -1.86 -23.73 -15.10
N ASP A 287 -0.87 -24.16 -14.32
CA ASP A 287 -0.22 -25.49 -14.38
C ASP A 287 1.04 -25.41 -13.50
N GLU A 288 1.04 -26.15 -12.38
CA GLU A 288 1.71 -27.46 -12.17
C GLU A 288 3.15 -27.32 -11.63
#